data_AF-A0A0F7LIK3-F1
#
_entry.id   AF-A0A0F7LIK3-F1
#
_cell.length_a   1.000
_cell.length_b   1.000
_cell.length_c   1.000
_cell.angle_alpha   90.00
_cell.angle_beta   90.00
_cell.angle_gamma   90.00
#
_symmetry.space_group_name_H-M   'P 1'
#
loop_
_entity.id
_entity.type
_entity.pdbx_description
1 polymer ?
#
loop_
_entity_poly.entity_id
_entity_poly.type
_entity_poly.pdbx_seq_one_letter_code
_entity_poly.pdbx_strand_id
1 'polypeptide(L)' 'MDDRDREQLLQQLSDALENSSLVSEEKLALMMMLCFQLLSSTQASAIDMKISDGRVLSLKLEMPSVKH' A
#
# COMPACT_ATOMS: atom_id res chain seq x y z
N MET A 1 -14.24 11.20 3.41
CA MET A 1 -12.87 11.64 3.74
C MET A 1 -12.67 12.91 2.96
N ASP A 2 -12.37 14.03 3.62
CA ASP A 2 -12.07 15.27 2.91
C ASP A 2 -10.74 15.10 2.16
N ASP A 3 -10.57 15.75 1.00
CA ASP A 3 -9.33 15.64 0.23
C ASP A 3 -8.12 16.12 1.05
N ARG A 4 -8.36 17.08 1.96
CA ARG A 4 -7.37 17.58 2.93
C ARG A 4 -6.94 16.52 3.95
N ASP A 5 -7.86 15.71 4.45
CA ASP A 5 -7.53 14.64 5.41
C ASP A 5 -6.62 13.59 4.74
N ARG A 6 -6.91 13.28 3.47
CA ARG A 6 -6.12 12.35 2.67
C ARG A 6 -4.72 12.90 2.39
N GLU A 7 -4.61 14.17 1.99
CA GLU A 7 -3.33 14.82 1.75
C GLU A 7 -2.47 14.89 3.01
N GLN A 8 -3.07 15.23 4.15
CA GLN A 8 -2.37 15.27 5.43
C GLN A 8 -1.82 13.89 5.83
N LEU A 9 -2.62 12.84 5.68
CA LEU A 9 -2.18 11.46 5.97
C LEU A 9 -1.06 11.01 5.04
N LEU A 10 -1.13 11.36 3.75
CA LEU A 10 -0.07 11.06 2.78
C LEU A 10 1.24 11.76 3.16
N GLN A 11 1.17 13.02 3.58
CA GLN A 11 2.35 13.76 4.03
C GLN A 11 2.95 13.12 5.28
N GLN A 12 2.14 12.82 6.30
CA GLN A 12 2.60 12.18 7.53
C GLN A 12 3.28 10.82 7.28
N LEU A 13 2.72 10.01 6.37
CA LEU A 13 3.31 8.74 5.99
C LEU A 13 4.65 8.94 5.27
N SER A 14 4.72 9.92 4.36
CA SER A 14 5.95 10.25 3.62
C SER A 14 7.04 10.72 4.57
N ASP A 15 6.72 11.64 5.48
CA ASP A 15 7.65 12.16 6.48
C ASP A 15 8.16 11.04 7.41
N ALA A 16 7.29 10.12 7.83
CA ALA A 16 7.68 8.99 8.66
C ALA A 16 8.65 8.04 7.94
N LEU A 17 8.42 7.79 6.65
CA LEU A 17 9.31 6.96 5.83
C LEU A 17 10.63 7.67 5.58
N GLU A 18 10.63 8.95 5.22
CA GLU A 18 11.85 9.73 4.94
C GLU A 18 12.74 9.85 6.17
N ASN A 19 12.16 10.18 7.33
CA ASN A 19 12.90 10.34 8.58
C ASN A 19 13.29 9.03 9.27
N SER A 20 12.81 7.88 8.77
CA SER A 20 13.23 6.58 9.30
C SER A 20 14.69 6.26 8.92
N SER A 21 15.39 5.58 9.81
CA SER A 21 16.74 5.05 9.57
C SER A 21 16.77 3.81 8.66
N LEU A 22 15.61 3.39 8.16
CA LEU A 22 15.47 2.21 7.31
C LEU A 22 16.12 2.44 5.95
N VAL A 23 16.71 1.40 5.38
CA VAL A 23 17.14 1.46 3.97
C VAL A 23 15.94 1.32 3.03
N SER A 24 16.09 1.67 1.77
CA SER A 24 15.00 1.67 0.78
C SER A 24 14.25 0.33 0.70
N GLU A 25 14.97 -0.79 0.80
CA GLU A 25 14.39 -2.13 0.77
C GLU A 25 13.48 -2.40 1.99
N GLU A 26 13.91 -1.97 3.18
CA GLU A 26 13.14 -2.11 4.41
C GLU A 26 11.91 -1.18 4.40
N LYS A 27 12.03 0.02 3.85
CA LYS A 27 10.88 0.94 3.64
C LYS A 27 9.85 0.30 2.71
N LEU A 28 10.31 -0.33 1.63
CA LEU A 28 9.43 -1.05 0.70
C LEU A 28 8.74 -2.24 1.40
N ALA A 29 9.50 -3.03 2.16
CA ALA A 29 8.94 -4.16 2.91
C ALA A 29 7.86 -3.71 3.91
N LEU A 30 8.11 -2.62 4.64
CA LEU A 30 7.13 -2.02 5.56
C LEU A 30 5.85 -1.61 4.82
N MET A 31 5.98 -0.93 3.68
CA MET A 31 4.84 -0.53 2.86
C MET A 31 4.04 -1.74 2.38
N MET A 32 4.71 -2.82 1.97
CA MET A 32 4.05 -4.07 1.59
C MET A 32 3.29 -4.70 2.77
N MET A 33 3.87 -4.71 3.97
CA MET A 33 3.21 -5.22 5.18
C MET A 33 1.98 -4.41 5.56
N LEU A 34 2.05 -3.08 5.48
CA LEU A 34 0.90 -2.21 5.73
C LEU A 34 -0.22 -2.45 4.73
N CYS A 35 0.10 -2.54 3.43
CA CYS A 35 -0.88 -2.89 2.39
C CYS A 35 -1.52 -4.26 2.64
N PHE A 36 -0.72 -5.26 3.05
CA PHE A 36 -1.22 -6.59 3.41
C PHE A 36 -2.21 -6.54 4.59
N GLN A 37 -1.88 -5.80 5.65
CA GLN A 37 -2.75 -5.64 6.81
C GLN A 37 -4.07 -4.94 6.43
N LEU A 38 -4.00 -3.89 5.61
CA LEU A 38 -5.17 -3.17 5.10
C LEU A 38 -6.09 -4.09 4.28
N LEU A 39 -5.52 -4.80 3.30
CA LEU A 39 -6.25 -5.80 2.49
C LEU A 39 -6.91 -6.87 3.38
N SER A 40 -6.16 -7.41 4.34
CA SER A 40 -6.66 -8.43 5.26
C SER A 40 -7.81 -7.92 6.14
N SER A 41 -7.71 -6.69 6.66
CA SER A 41 -8.73 -6.08 7.52
C SER A 41 -10.02 -5.73 6.78
N THR A 42 -9.92 -5.43 5.49
CA THR A 42 -11.06 -5.08 4.63
C THR A 42 -11.69 -6.30 3.97
N GLN A 43 -11.15 -7.51 4.22
CA GLN A 43 -11.47 -8.76 3.50
C GLN A 43 -11.36 -8.60 1.97
N ALA A 44 -10.59 -7.60 1.52
CA ALA A 44 -10.35 -7.37 0.11
C ALA A 44 -9.21 -8.29 -0.34
N SER A 45 -9.39 -8.96 -1.47
CA SER A 45 -8.33 -9.72 -2.13
C SER A 45 -7.52 -8.88 -3.11
N ALA A 46 -7.98 -7.66 -3.43
CA ALA A 46 -7.31 -6.75 -4.35
C ALA A 46 -7.61 -5.27 -4.04
N ILE A 47 -6.65 -4.40 -4.34
CA ILE A 47 -6.84 -2.95 -4.45
C ILE A 47 -6.56 -2.55 -5.91
N ASP A 48 -7.53 -1.89 -6.53
CA ASP A 48 -7.39 -1.31 -7.86
C ASP A 48 -7.30 0.22 -7.75
N MET A 49 -6.26 0.80 -8.33
CA MET A 49 -6.06 2.24 -8.39
C MET A 49 -6.00 2.70 -9.84
N LYS A 50 -6.92 3.58 -10.24
CA LYS A 50 -6.84 4.26 -11.54
C LYS A 50 -5.82 5.37 -11.46
N ILE A 51 -4.81 5.33 -12.33
CA ILE A 51 -3.78 6.36 -12.42
C ILE A 51 -4.13 7.39 -13.51
N SER A 52 -3.43 8.53 -13.51
CA SER A 52 -3.75 9.70 -14.34
C SER A 52 -3.73 9.44 -15.84
N ASP A 53 -2.97 8.45 -16.31
CA ASP A 53 -2.93 8.03 -17.71
C ASP A 53 -4.05 7.07 -18.12
N GLY A 54 -4.99 6.80 -17.21
CA GLY A 54 -6.15 5.93 -17.43
C GLY A 54 -5.89 4.44 -17.22
N ARG A 55 -4.65 4.02 -16.97
CA ARG A 55 -4.33 2.63 -16.59
C ARG A 55 -4.79 2.34 -15.16
N VAL A 56 -4.93 1.05 -14.85
CA VAL A 56 -5.27 0.56 -13.52
C VAL A 56 -4.07 -0.20 -12.96
N LEU A 57 -3.62 0.20 -11.78
CA LEU A 57 -2.63 -0.51 -10.99
C LEU A 57 -3.37 -1.40 -9.99
N SER A 58 -3.15 -2.71 -10.06
CA SER A 58 -3.80 -3.69 -9.17
C SER A 58 -2.78 -4.30 -8.21
N LEU A 59 -3.07 -4.26 -6.91
CA LEU A 59 -2.35 -5.03 -5.90
C LEU A 59 -3.25 -6.17 -5.45
N LYS A 60 -2.81 -7.43 -5.62
CA LYS A 60 -3.62 -8.61 -5.31
C LYS A 60 -2.94 -9.46 -4.24
N LEU A 61 -3.75 -9.94 -3.30
CA LEU A 61 -3.35 -10.97 -2.36
C LEU A 61 -3.63 -12.34 -2.98
N GLU A 62 -2.61 -12.94 -3.59
CA GLU A 62 -2.73 -14.29 -4.15
C GLU A 62 -2.41 -15.33 -3.07
N MET A 63 -3.28 -16.33 -2.93
CA MET A 63 -2.91 -17.53 -2.18
C MET A 63 -1.87 -18.30 -3.00
N PRO A 64 -0.74 -18.72 -2.41
CA PRO A 64 0.23 -19.52 -3.13
C PRO A 64 -0.46 -20.76 -3.69
N SER A 65 -0.34 -20.98 -5.00
CA SER A 65 -0.87 -22.19 -5.63
C SER A 65 -0.10 -23.38 -5.08
N VAL A 66 -0.70 -24.12 -4.13
CA VAL A 66 -0.15 -25.40 -3.69
C VAL A 66 -0.26 -26.34 -4.89
N LYS A 67 0.85 -26.56 -5.59
CA LYS A 67 0.96 -27.64 -6.56
C LYS A 67 1.05 -28.94 -5.75
N HIS A 68 -0.06 -29.66 -5.65
CA HIS A 68 -0.09 -31.04 -5.16
C HIS A 68 0.56 -31.98 -6.17
#